data_AF-A0AAW9IHQ2-F1
#
_entry.id   AF-A0AAW9IHQ2-F1
#
_cell.length_a   1.000
_cell.length_b   1.000
_cell.length_c   1.000
_cell.angle_alpha   90.00
_cell.angle_beta   90.00
_cell.angle_gamma   90.00
#
_symmetry.space_group_name_H-M   'P 1'
#
loop_
_entity.id
_entity.type
_entity.pdbx_description
1 polymer ?
#
loop_
_entity_poly.entity_id
_entity_poly.type
_entity_poly.pdbx_seq_one_letter_code
_entity_poly.pdbx_strand_id
1 'polypeptide(L)' 'MRILVINGPNLNMLGIREKGIYGTRNFEDICNYIKEEGQKRNIDITLFQSNIEGEIINAIHKA' A
#
# COMPACT_ATOMS: atom_id res chain seq x y z
N MET A 1 16.89 6.02 4.51
CA MET A 1 16.45 5.20 3.35
C MET A 1 15.00 5.55 3.06
N ARG A 2 14.62 5.66 1.78
CA ARG A 2 13.23 5.95 1.37
C ARG A 2 12.69 4.76 0.58
N ILE A 3 11.46 4.36 0.88
CA ILE A 3 10.76 3.26 0.21
C ILE A 3 9.39 3.75 -0.24
N LEU A 4 9.08 3.53 -1.52
CA LEU A 4 7.75 3.67 -2.08
C LEU A 4 7.07 2.30 -2.13
N VAL A 5 5.90 2.18 -1.51
CA VAL A 5 5.05 0.99 -1.60
C VAL A 5 3.87 1.29 -2.52
N ILE A 6 3.83 0.62 -3.67
CA ILE A 6 2.76 0.78 -4.66
C ILE A 6 1.79 -0.39 -4.55
N ASN A 7 0.51 -0.07 -4.35
CA ASN A 7 -0.59 -1.01 -4.32
C ASN A 7 -1.38 -0.92 -5.63
N GLY A 8 -1.54 -2.05 -6.29
CA GLY A 8 -2.23 -2.15 -7.57
C GLY A 8 -3.75 -2.08 -7.48
N PRO A 9 -4.43 -2.43 -8.59
CA PRO A 9 -5.88 -2.36 -8.67
C PRO A 9 -6.60 -3.24 -7.64
N ASN A 10 -7.72 -2.73 -7.13
CA ASN A 10 -8.62 -3.36 -6.17
C ASN A 10 -8.04 -3.63 -4.76
N LEU A 11 -6.76 -3.37 -4.50
CA LEU A 11 -6.20 -3.54 -3.14
C LEU A 11 -6.79 -2.56 -2.12
N ASN A 12 -7.33 -1.43 -2.58
CA ASN A 12 -8.14 -0.52 -1.75
C ASN A 12 -9.44 -1.18 -1.21
N MET A 13 -9.84 -2.32 -1.77
CA MET A 13 -11.05 -3.06 -1.36
C MET A 13 -10.75 -4.19 -0.35
N LEU A 14 -9.51 -4.31 0.14
CA LEU A 14 -9.17 -5.27 1.19
C LEU A 14 -10.05 -5.08 2.43
N GLY A 15 -10.46 -6.19 3.04
CA GLY A 15 -11.41 -6.22 4.16
C GLY A 15 -12.89 -6.31 3.77
N ILE A 16 -13.24 -6.06 2.49
CA ILE A 16 -14.63 -6.11 2.00
C ILE A 16 -14.98 -7.48 1.39
N ARG A 17 -14.04 -8.16 0.69
CA ARG A 17 -14.28 -9.45 0.03
C ARG A 17 -13.43 -10.57 0.64
N GLU A 18 -14.00 -11.78 0.69
CA GLU A 18 -13.32 -13.05 0.96
C GLU A 18 -12.28 -13.00 2.11
N LYS A 19 -12.73 -12.59 3.31
CA LYS A 19 -11.88 -12.45 4.51
C LYS A 19 -11.07 -13.72 4.86
N GLY A 20 -11.55 -14.90 4.46
CA GLY A 20 -10.84 -16.16 4.64
C GLY A 20 -9.59 -16.30 3.77
N ILE A 21 -9.49 -15.54 2.67
CA ILE A 21 -8.36 -15.54 1.75
C ILE A 21 -7.46 -14.33 2.00
N TYR A 22 -8.04 -13.13 2.12
CA TYR A 22 -7.29 -11.87 2.21
C TYR A 22 -7.05 -11.37 3.64
N GLY A 23 -7.56 -12.10 4.64
CA GLY A 23 -7.53 -11.68 6.03
C GLY A 23 -8.62 -10.67 6.38
N THR A 24 -8.65 -10.27 7.65
CA THR A 24 -9.68 -9.38 8.20
C THR A 24 -9.28 -7.92 8.23
N ARG A 25 -7.99 -7.62 8.04
CA ARG A 25 -7.47 -6.25 8.01
C ARG A 25 -7.93 -5.54 6.74
N ASN A 26 -8.37 -4.31 6.88
CA ASN A 26 -8.70 -3.46 5.74
C ASN A 26 -7.42 -2.81 5.17
N PHE A 27 -7.56 -2.14 4.03
CA PHE A 27 -6.44 -1.46 3.38
C PHE A 27 -5.76 -0.39 4.26
N GLU A 28 -6.55 0.36 5.04
CA GLU A 28 -6.05 1.40 5.93
C GLU A 28 -5.24 0.82 7.09
N ASP A 29 -5.68 -0.29 7.68
CA ASP A 29 -4.95 -1.03 8.72
C ASP A 29 -3.57 -1.46 8.24
N ILE A 30 -3.49 -1.92 6.99
CA ILE A 30 -2.23 -2.34 6.35
C ILE A 30 -1.33 -1.12 6.11
N CYS A 31 -1.89 -0.01 5.62
CA CYS A 31 -1.14 1.23 5.41
C CYS A 31 -0.55 1.77 6.71
N ASN A 32 -1.33 1.75 7.80
CA ASN A 32 -0.88 2.18 9.12
C ASN A 32 0.22 1.27 9.65
N TYR A 33 0.04 -0.05 9.53
CA TYR A 33 1.07 -1.02 9.90
C TYR A 33 2.40 -0.79 9.17
N ILE A 34 2.38 -0.58 7.86
CA ILE A 34 3.61 -0.35 7.08
C ILE A 34 4.30 0.96 7.52
N LYS A 35 3.53 2.04 7.74
CA LYS A 35 4.08 3.31 8.24
C LYS A 35 4.71 3.17 9.62
N GLU A 36 4.05 2.49 10.55
CA GLU A 36 4.56 2.24 11.89
C GLU A 36 5.87 1.43 11.86
N GLU A 37 5.93 0.36 11.05
CA GLU A 37 7.14 -0.45 10.91
C GLU A 37 8.29 0.33 10.27
N GLY A 38 7.99 1.26 9.34
CA GLY A 38 8.96 2.18 8.76
C GLY A 38 9.52 3.14 9.80
N GLN A 39 8.65 3.77 10.60
CA GLN A 39 9.05 4.69 11.69
C GLN A 39 9.96 4.00 12.70
N LYS A 40 9.62 2.78 13.15
CA LYS A 40 10.46 1.99 14.07
C LYS A 40 11.87 1.72 13.54
N ARG A 41 12.07 1.77 12.22
CA ARG A 41 13.35 1.50 11.54
C ARG A 41 14.00 2.74 10.96
N ASN A 42 13.49 3.94 11.24
CA ASN A 42 13.94 5.20 10.63
C ASN A 42 13.94 5.17 9.09
N ILE A 43 12.92 4.54 8.50
CA ILE A 43 12.69 4.48 7.05
C ILE A 43 11.55 5.44 6.69
N ASP A 44 11.79 6.29 5.69
CA ASP A 44 10.78 7.15 5.11
C ASP A 44 9.90 6.34 4.15
N ILE A 45 8.64 6.12 4.52
CA ILE A 45 7.68 5.31 3.77
C ILE A 45 6.69 6.23 3.06
N THR A 46 6.64 6.12 1.73
CA THR A 46 5.56 6.67 0.92
C THR A 46 4.65 5.54 0.45
N LEU A 47 3.34 5.72 0.61
CA LEU A 47 2.34 4.76 0.14
C LEU A 47 1.59 5.35 -1.05
N PHE A 48 1.41 4.53 -2.08
CA PHE A 48 0.63 4.88 -3.26
C PHE A 48 -0.30 3.72 -3.62
N GLN A 49 -1.51 4.03 -4.05
CA GLN A 49 -2.47 3.06 -4.57
C GLN A 49 -3.14 3.64 -5.80
N SER A 50 -3.32 2.83 -6.83
CA SER A 50 -4.17 3.19 -7.95
C SER A 50 -4.80 1.97 -8.61
N ASN A 51 -5.98 2.19 -9.18
CA ASN A 51 -6.65 1.23 -10.06
C ASN A 51 -6.29 1.42 -11.54
N ILE A 52 -5.49 2.45 -11.86
CA ILE A 52 -5.13 2.82 -13.22
C ILE A 52 -3.66 2.47 -13.44
N GLU A 53 -3.41 1.59 -14.41
CA GLU A 53 -2.06 1.12 -14.78
C GLU A 53 -1.11 2.28 -15.07
N GLY A 54 -1.56 3.27 -15.86
CA GLY A 54 -0.76 4.45 -16.19
C GLY A 54 -0.32 5.27 -14.97
N GLU A 55 -1.14 5.34 -13.92
CA GLU A 55 -0.76 6.06 -12.70
C GLU A 55 0.30 5.29 -11.89
N ILE A 56 0.24 3.95 -11.90
CA ILE A 56 1.29 3.10 -11.31
C ILE A 56 2.60 3.28 -12.07
N ILE A 57 2.57 3.25 -13.40
CA ILE A 57 3.74 3.50 -14.25
C ILE A 57 4.31 4.89 -13.95
N ASN A 58 3.46 5.91 -13.86
CA ASN A 58 3.88 7.27 -13.53
C ASN A 58 4.49 7.38 -12.13
N ALA A 59 3.97 6.63 -11.14
CA ALA A 59 4.54 6.59 -9.80
C ALA A 59 5.94 5.96 -9.81
N ILE A 60 6.15 4.90 -10.58
CA ILE A 60 7.46 4.25 -10.75
C ILE A 60 8.46 5.21 -11.42
N HIS A 61 8.07 5.91 -12.49
CA HIS A 61 8.95 6.85 -13.17
C HIS A 61 9.33 8.09 -12.33
N LYS A 62 8.51 8.45 -11.33
CA LYS A 62 8.74 9.59 -10.43
C LYS A 62 9.58 9.25 -9.19
N ALA A 63 9.73 7.97 -8.87
CA ALA A 63 10.42 7.48 -7.67
C ALA A 63 11.94 7.53 -7.82
#